data_AF-A0A968XWI5-F1
#
_entry.id   AF-A0A968XWI5-F1
#
_cell.length_a   1.000
_cell.length_b   1.000
_cell.length_c   1.000
_cell.angle_alpha   90.00
_cell.angle_beta   90.00
_cell.angle_gamma   90.00
#
_symmetry.space_group_name_H-M   'P 1'
#
loop_
_entity.id
_entity.type
_entity.pdbx_description
1 polymer ?
#
loop_
_entity_poly.entity_id
_entity_poly.type
_entity_poly.pdbx_seq_one_letter_code
_entity_poly.pdbx_strand_id
1 'polypeptide(L)'
;MLSQYRQRAAEREALGVPPLPLDTEQTAALCELLKQPPAQDGEFLLHLLRDRVPPGVDSASYVKASFLTALAKGDVTSPLISATAAVELLGTMMGGYNVAALIELLRSEQTELAIAAAAALSKTLLVYDAFNDVMELSESNAYAQQVVEAWANADWFTHRPKIPEAITVTVFKVPGETNTDDLSPAPHATTRPDIPLHALVILESKMPGALQNH
;
A
#
# COMPACT_ATOMS: atom_id res chain seq x y z
N MET A 1 -7.23 11.88 -16.98
CA MET A 1 -6.38 11.07 -16.07
C MET A 1 -5.88 9.80 -16.76
N LEU A 2 -6.74 8.83 -17.11
CA LEU A 2 -6.30 7.51 -17.62
C LEU A 2 -5.41 7.54 -18.87
N SER A 3 -5.75 8.32 -19.89
CA SER A 3 -4.94 8.42 -21.11
C SER A 3 -3.53 8.94 -20.83
N GLN A 4 -3.42 10.01 -20.05
CA GLN A 4 -2.13 10.58 -19.62
C GLN A 4 -1.34 9.61 -18.74
N TYR A 5 -2.02 8.91 -17.82
CA TYR A 5 -1.37 7.87 -17.00
C TYR A 5 -0.80 6.75 -17.87
N ARG A 6 -1.59 6.23 -18.83
CA ARG A 6 -1.16 5.17 -19.76
C ARG A 6 0.02 5.62 -20.63
N GLN A 7 0.03 6.88 -21.09
CA GLN A 7 1.15 7.43 -21.84
C GLN A 7 2.43 7.45 -21.00
N ARG A 8 2.37 8.01 -19.77
CA ARG A 8 3.52 8.05 -18.85
C ARG A 8 3.98 6.65 -18.44
N ALA A 9 3.04 5.72 -18.30
CA ALA A 9 3.35 4.33 -18.02
C ALA A 9 4.16 3.70 -19.16
N ALA A 10 3.76 3.90 -20.41
CA ALA A 10 4.49 3.40 -21.58
C ALA A 10 5.90 4.03 -21.71
N GLU A 11 6.04 5.32 -21.42
CA GLU A 11 7.35 6.01 -21.40
C GLU A 11 8.31 5.38 -20.39
N ARG A 12 7.80 4.96 -19.23
CA ARG A 12 8.59 4.31 -18.17
C ARG A 12 8.87 2.84 -18.45
N GLU A 13 7.90 2.14 -19.02
CA GLU A 13 8.07 0.75 -19.47
C GLU A 13 9.16 0.65 -20.55
N ALA A 14 9.28 1.65 -21.43
CA ALA A 14 10.38 1.73 -22.40
C ALA A 14 11.77 1.86 -21.75
N LEU A 15 11.84 2.30 -20.49
CA LEU A 15 13.06 2.33 -19.66
C LEU A 15 13.22 1.07 -18.79
N GLY A 16 12.29 0.12 -18.86
CA GLY A 16 12.29 -1.10 -18.05
C GLY A 16 11.85 -0.88 -16.60
N VAL A 17 11.19 0.24 -16.28
CA VAL A 17 10.76 0.57 -14.91
C VAL A 17 9.24 0.74 -14.82
N PRO A 18 8.60 0.40 -13.67
CA PRO A 18 7.17 0.57 -13.50
C PRO A 18 6.76 2.05 -13.47
N PRO A 19 5.47 2.38 -13.72
CA PRO A 19 4.95 3.73 -13.59
C PRO A 19 5.17 4.31 -12.19
N LEU A 20 5.27 5.64 -12.09
CA LEU A 20 5.25 6.33 -10.80
C LEU A 20 3.93 6.07 -10.06
N PRO A 21 3.94 6.11 -8.70
CA PRO A 21 2.72 6.17 -7.91
C PRO A 21 1.84 7.36 -8.32
N LEU A 22 0.55 7.25 -8.04
CA LEU A 22 -0.41 8.31 -8.26
C LEU A 22 -0.17 9.46 -7.29
N ASP A 23 -0.24 10.68 -7.82
CA ASP A 23 -0.32 11.89 -7.01
C ASP A 23 -1.74 12.11 -6.46
N THR A 24 -1.92 13.23 -5.75
CA THR A 24 -3.17 13.56 -5.07
C THR A 24 -4.29 13.80 -6.08
N GLU A 25 -4.03 14.56 -7.14
CA GLU A 25 -4.99 14.91 -8.19
C GLU A 25 -5.41 13.69 -9.00
N GLN A 26 -4.46 12.82 -9.34
CA GLN A 26 -4.71 11.55 -10.01
C GLN A 26 -5.53 10.62 -9.14
N THR A 27 -5.25 10.54 -7.84
CA THR A 27 -6.03 9.71 -6.90
C THR A 27 -7.44 10.24 -6.75
N ALA A 28 -7.64 11.56 -6.67
CA ALA A 28 -8.98 12.15 -6.66
C ALA A 28 -9.76 11.85 -7.95
N ALA A 29 -9.12 12.02 -9.11
CA ALA A 29 -9.73 11.67 -10.39
C ALA A 29 -10.05 10.17 -10.51
N LEU A 30 -9.21 9.29 -9.96
CA LEU A 30 -9.46 7.86 -9.87
C LEU A 30 -10.70 7.56 -9.01
N CYS A 31 -10.85 8.22 -7.85
CA CYS A 31 -12.03 8.06 -6.99
C CYS A 31 -13.33 8.42 -7.73
N GLU A 32 -13.34 9.48 -8.55
CA GLU A 32 -14.51 9.82 -9.38
C GLU A 32 -14.78 8.76 -10.47
N LEU A 33 -13.73 8.25 -11.13
CA LEU A 33 -13.87 7.16 -12.10
C LEU A 33 -14.39 5.87 -11.46
N LEU A 34 -14.02 5.58 -10.22
CA LEU A 34 -14.50 4.40 -9.51
C LEU A 34 -15.99 4.49 -9.15
N LYS A 35 -16.56 5.69 -8.99
CA LYS A 35 -18.01 5.87 -8.82
C LYS A 35 -18.77 5.59 -10.11
N GLN A 36 -18.18 5.91 -11.26
CA GLN A 36 -18.78 5.77 -12.60
C GLN A 36 -17.76 5.22 -13.60
N PRO A 37 -17.42 3.92 -13.54
CA PRO A 37 -16.33 3.37 -14.32
C PRO A 37 -16.69 3.27 -15.82
N PRO A 38 -15.74 3.60 -16.72
CA PRO A 38 -15.85 3.21 -18.12
C PRO A 38 -15.94 1.69 -18.26
N ALA A 39 -16.74 1.20 -19.19
CA ALA A 39 -17.13 -0.21 -19.30
C ALA A 39 -15.98 -1.24 -19.38
N GLN A 40 -14.77 -0.82 -19.76
CA GLN A 40 -13.61 -1.72 -19.98
C GLN A 40 -12.47 -1.50 -18.99
N ASP A 41 -12.55 -0.51 -18.09
CA ASP A 41 -11.43 -0.11 -17.26
C ASP A 41 -11.51 -0.65 -15.81
N GLY A 42 -12.56 -1.39 -15.45
CA GLY A 42 -12.84 -1.77 -14.05
C GLY A 42 -11.66 -2.38 -13.30
N GLU A 43 -11.09 -3.47 -13.81
CA GLU A 43 -9.89 -4.12 -13.22
C GLU A 43 -8.68 -3.17 -13.16
N PHE A 44 -8.51 -2.34 -14.19
CA PHE A 44 -7.40 -1.40 -14.22
C PHE A 44 -7.55 -0.31 -13.15
N LEU A 45 -8.76 0.21 -12.93
CA LEU A 45 -9.05 1.18 -11.87
C LEU A 45 -8.81 0.56 -10.48
N LEU A 46 -9.23 -0.70 -10.28
CA LEU A 46 -8.98 -1.43 -9.02
C LEU A 46 -7.48 -1.63 -8.78
N HIS A 47 -6.72 -2.02 -9.81
CA HIS A 47 -5.25 -2.11 -9.73
C HIS A 47 -4.61 -0.76 -9.35
N LEU A 48 -5.05 0.35 -9.98
CA LEU A 48 -4.53 1.68 -9.65
C LEU A 48 -4.79 2.05 -8.18
N LEU A 49 -6.01 1.79 -7.70
CA LEU A 49 -6.38 2.07 -6.31
C LEU A 49 -5.60 1.21 -5.33
N ARG A 50 -5.48 -0.09 -5.61
CA ARG A 50 -4.83 -1.07 -4.74
C ARG A 50 -3.33 -0.86 -4.66
N ASP A 51 -2.67 -0.72 -5.81
CA ASP A 51 -1.22 -0.92 -5.94
C ASP A 51 -0.45 0.35 -6.33
N ARG A 52 -1.14 1.44 -6.70
CA ARG A 52 -0.48 2.66 -7.22
C ARG A 52 -0.70 3.91 -6.40
N VAL A 53 -1.38 3.84 -5.26
CA VAL A 53 -1.44 4.95 -4.29
C VAL A 53 -0.40 4.72 -3.18
N PRO A 54 0.47 5.69 -2.87
CA PRO A 54 1.39 5.59 -1.74
C PRO A 54 0.66 5.28 -0.43
N PRO A 55 1.23 4.43 0.46
CA PRO A 55 0.65 4.17 1.77
C PRO A 55 0.99 5.29 2.78
N GLY A 56 0.51 5.15 4.02
CA GLY A 56 0.92 6.04 5.11
C GLY A 56 0.21 7.39 5.08
N VAL A 57 0.97 8.46 5.31
CA VAL A 57 0.48 9.84 5.49
C VAL A 57 0.70 10.73 4.26
N ASP A 58 0.91 10.13 3.09
CA ASP A 58 0.95 10.88 1.83
C ASP A 58 -0.41 11.52 1.50
N SER A 59 -0.41 12.67 0.83
CA SER A 59 -1.65 13.38 0.45
C SER A 59 -2.56 12.55 -0.45
N ALA A 60 -2.01 11.69 -1.33
CA ALA A 60 -2.80 10.76 -2.12
C ALA A 60 -3.41 9.64 -1.26
N SER A 61 -2.68 9.17 -0.24
CA SER A 61 -3.19 8.23 0.77
C SER A 61 -4.39 8.80 1.51
N TYR A 62 -4.37 10.09 1.88
CA TYR A 62 -5.51 10.77 2.50
C TYR A 62 -6.77 10.68 1.62
N VAL A 63 -6.65 11.02 0.33
CA VAL A 63 -7.77 10.96 -0.62
C VAL A 63 -8.32 9.54 -0.73
N LYS A 64 -7.45 8.54 -0.82
CA LYS A 64 -7.84 7.12 -0.86
C LYS A 64 -8.56 6.70 0.43
N ALA A 65 -8.01 7.02 1.61
CA ALA A 65 -8.63 6.68 2.89
C ALA A 65 -10.02 7.30 3.04
N SER A 66 -10.17 8.59 2.72
CA SER A 66 -11.46 9.28 2.78
C SER A 66 -12.48 8.69 1.81
N PHE A 67 -12.08 8.36 0.59
CA PHE A 67 -12.97 7.72 -0.39
C PHE A 67 -13.43 6.32 0.06
N LEU A 68 -12.50 5.47 0.52
CA LEU A 68 -12.82 4.14 1.01
C LEU A 68 -13.71 4.18 2.27
N THR A 69 -13.48 5.15 3.16
CA THR A 69 -14.33 5.37 4.34
C THR A 69 -15.75 5.75 3.93
N ALA A 70 -15.89 6.67 2.98
CA ALA A 70 -17.20 7.08 2.45
C ALA A 70 -17.94 5.92 1.76
N LEU A 71 -17.22 5.04 1.04
CA LEU A 71 -17.79 3.81 0.49
C LEU A 71 -18.26 2.86 1.58
N ALA A 72 -17.47 2.66 2.63
CA ALA A 72 -17.81 1.78 3.74
C ALA A 72 -19.05 2.28 4.51
N LYS A 73 -19.20 3.60 4.67
CA LYS A 73 -20.36 4.23 5.32
C LYS A 73 -21.60 4.36 4.44
N GLY A 74 -21.45 4.17 3.12
CA GLY A 74 -22.53 4.36 2.15
C GLY A 74 -22.80 5.81 1.76
N ASP A 75 -21.91 6.75 2.12
CA ASP A 75 -22.00 8.16 1.71
C ASP A 75 -21.78 8.34 0.20
N VAL A 76 -21.00 7.44 -0.40
CA VAL A 76 -20.80 7.32 -1.84
C VAL A 76 -20.91 5.86 -2.25
N THR A 77 -21.14 5.61 -3.53
CA THR A 77 -21.25 4.25 -4.08
C THR A 77 -20.30 4.04 -5.25
N SER A 78 -19.90 2.79 -5.46
CA SER A 78 -19.13 2.34 -6.62
C SER A 78 -19.69 1.00 -7.08
N PRO A 79 -19.88 0.77 -8.39
CA PRO A 79 -20.27 -0.55 -8.89
C PRO A 79 -19.13 -1.58 -8.82
N LEU A 80 -17.90 -1.18 -8.47
CA LEU A 80 -16.71 -2.05 -8.43
C LEU A 80 -16.26 -2.40 -7.02
N ILE A 81 -16.65 -1.61 -6.00
CA ILE A 81 -16.15 -1.75 -4.63
C ILE A 81 -17.36 -1.77 -3.69
N SER A 82 -17.58 -2.92 -3.04
CA SER A 82 -18.56 -3.03 -1.96
C SER A 82 -18.07 -2.32 -0.69
N ALA A 83 -18.99 -2.03 0.24
CA ALA A 83 -18.63 -1.44 1.53
C ALA A 83 -17.58 -2.30 2.27
N THR A 84 -17.76 -3.63 2.33
CA THR A 84 -16.80 -4.55 2.95
C THR A 84 -15.44 -4.55 2.23
N ALA A 85 -15.43 -4.57 0.89
CA ALA A 85 -14.18 -4.49 0.13
C ALA A 85 -13.44 -3.16 0.37
N ALA A 86 -14.16 -2.07 0.62
CA ALA A 86 -13.55 -0.80 0.98
C ALA A 86 -12.84 -0.87 2.34
N VAL A 87 -13.42 -1.54 3.34
CA VAL A 87 -12.78 -1.80 4.64
C VAL A 87 -11.54 -2.68 4.48
N GLU A 88 -11.60 -3.72 3.66
CA GLU A 88 -10.45 -4.58 3.37
C GLU A 88 -9.29 -3.79 2.73
N LEU A 89 -9.60 -2.88 1.80
CA LEU A 89 -8.63 -1.99 1.17
C LEU A 89 -8.05 -0.95 2.15
N LEU A 90 -8.84 -0.42 3.08
CA LEU A 90 -8.32 0.40 4.19
C LEU A 90 -7.29 -0.40 5.00
N GLY A 91 -7.53 -1.69 5.21
CA GLY A 91 -6.62 -2.60 5.89
C GLY A 91 -5.29 -2.89 5.18
N THR A 92 -5.09 -2.41 3.94
CA THR A 92 -3.81 -2.56 3.21
C THR A 92 -2.98 -1.29 3.19
N MET A 93 -3.45 -0.19 3.79
CA MET A 93 -2.78 1.12 3.72
C MET A 93 -1.62 1.29 4.73
N MET A 94 -1.23 0.21 5.41
CA MET A 94 -0.13 0.09 6.39
C MET A 94 -0.30 0.88 7.70
N GLY A 95 -0.93 2.05 7.67
CA GLY A 95 -1.16 2.96 8.80
C GLY A 95 -1.34 4.41 8.34
N GLY A 96 -1.58 5.32 9.28
CA GLY A 96 -1.87 6.72 8.98
C GLY A 96 -3.37 6.97 8.82
N TYR A 97 -3.80 7.54 7.70
CA TYR A 97 -5.18 8.02 7.52
C TYR A 97 -6.25 6.92 7.55
N ASN A 98 -5.88 5.66 7.36
CA ASN A 98 -6.80 4.52 7.44
C ASN A 98 -7.15 4.10 8.89
N VAL A 99 -6.29 4.40 9.87
CA VAL A 99 -6.43 3.84 11.24
C VAL A 99 -7.69 4.38 11.92
N ALA A 100 -7.88 5.70 11.94
CA ALA A 100 -9.06 6.31 12.55
C ALA A 100 -10.37 5.83 11.89
N ALA A 101 -10.37 5.67 10.57
CA ALA A 101 -11.50 5.14 9.83
C ALA A 101 -11.83 3.70 10.24
N LEU A 102 -10.81 2.83 10.37
CA LEU A 102 -11.02 1.45 10.81
C LEU A 102 -11.53 1.37 12.25
N ILE A 103 -11.04 2.23 13.16
CA ILE A 103 -11.53 2.30 14.55
C ILE A 103 -13.01 2.71 14.58
N GLU A 104 -13.39 3.70 13.79
CA GLU A 104 -14.78 4.11 13.67
C GLU A 104 -15.66 2.96 13.15
N LEU A 105 -15.18 2.20 12.16
CA LEU A 105 -15.89 1.08 11.57
C LEU A 105 -16.08 -0.11 12.52
N LEU A 106 -15.30 -0.23 13.60
CA LEU A 106 -15.58 -1.19 14.69
C LEU A 106 -16.93 -0.94 15.38
N ARG A 107 -17.45 0.29 15.29
CA ARG A 107 -18.76 0.70 15.85
C ARG A 107 -19.90 0.58 14.84
N SER A 108 -19.64 0.06 13.64
CA SER A 108 -20.66 -0.07 12.60
C SER A 108 -21.80 -1.01 13.04
N GLU A 109 -23.04 -0.62 12.74
CA GLU A 109 -24.21 -1.49 12.92
C GLU A 109 -24.23 -2.66 11.92
N GLN A 110 -23.54 -2.51 10.78
CA GLN A 110 -23.32 -3.57 9.81
C GLN A 110 -22.21 -4.50 10.32
N THR A 111 -22.61 -5.68 10.77
CA THR A 111 -21.74 -6.67 11.42
C THR A 111 -20.53 -7.04 10.55
N GLU A 112 -20.73 -7.19 9.25
CA GLU A 112 -19.69 -7.48 8.26
C GLU A 112 -18.61 -6.40 8.19
N LEU A 113 -18.97 -5.13 8.39
CA LEU A 113 -18.00 -4.02 8.36
C LEU A 113 -17.17 -4.00 9.64
N ALA A 114 -17.79 -4.22 10.79
CA ALA A 114 -17.09 -4.30 12.06
C ALA A 114 -16.12 -5.50 12.11
N ILE A 115 -16.54 -6.66 11.59
CA ILE A 115 -15.67 -7.85 11.44
C ILE A 115 -14.48 -7.55 10.52
N ALA A 116 -14.72 -6.94 9.35
CA ALA A 116 -13.64 -6.59 8.42
C ALA A 116 -12.67 -5.57 9.04
N ALA A 117 -13.19 -4.59 9.78
CA ALA A 117 -12.37 -3.58 10.46
C ALA A 117 -11.51 -4.19 11.57
N ALA A 118 -12.06 -5.12 12.36
CA ALA A 118 -11.31 -5.86 13.37
C ALA A 118 -10.21 -6.70 12.74
N ALA A 119 -10.50 -7.42 11.66
CA ALA A 119 -9.50 -8.21 10.92
C ALA A 119 -8.39 -7.31 10.34
N ALA A 120 -8.73 -6.11 9.86
CA ALA A 120 -7.78 -5.13 9.36
C ALA A 120 -6.88 -4.56 10.46
N LEU A 121 -7.45 -4.14 11.60
CA LEU A 121 -6.69 -3.59 12.72
C LEU A 121 -5.80 -4.62 13.41
N SER A 122 -6.26 -5.87 13.53
CA SER A 122 -5.50 -6.97 14.15
C SER A 122 -4.13 -7.22 13.51
N LYS A 123 -3.98 -6.89 12.22
CA LYS A 123 -2.71 -6.98 11.46
C LYS A 123 -1.99 -5.64 11.27
N THR A 124 -2.58 -4.53 11.71
CA THR A 124 -2.02 -3.18 11.51
C THR A 124 -1.03 -2.86 12.63
N LEU A 125 0.22 -2.59 12.28
CA LEU A 125 1.29 -2.30 13.24
C LEU A 125 1.42 -0.82 13.58
N LEU A 126 1.17 0.05 12.60
CA LEU A 126 1.39 1.49 12.70
C LEU A 126 0.16 2.20 13.29
N VAL A 127 -0.29 1.72 14.46
CA VAL A 127 -1.45 2.29 15.19
C VAL A 127 -1.07 3.37 16.19
N TYR A 128 0.18 3.39 16.66
CA TYR A 128 0.71 4.42 17.58
C TYR A 128 -0.26 4.74 18.74
N ASP A 129 -0.54 6.01 19.01
CA ASP A 129 -1.41 6.44 20.11
C ASP A 129 -2.87 5.99 19.95
N ALA A 130 -3.31 5.67 18.73
CA ALA A 130 -4.65 5.13 18.46
C ALA A 130 -4.83 3.72 19.06
N PHE A 131 -3.74 3.09 19.54
CA PHE A 131 -3.83 1.96 20.45
C PHE A 131 -4.74 2.26 21.65
N ASN A 132 -4.64 3.45 22.24
CA ASN A 132 -5.44 3.83 23.41
C ASN A 132 -6.93 3.92 23.05
N ASP A 133 -7.27 4.44 21.87
CA ASP A 133 -8.65 4.52 21.38
C ASP A 133 -9.27 3.13 21.23
N VAL A 134 -8.50 2.16 20.71
CA VAL A 134 -8.94 0.75 20.60
C VAL A 134 -9.03 0.10 21.97
N MET A 135 -8.08 0.37 22.86
CA MET A 135 -8.07 -0.16 24.22
C MET A 135 -9.29 0.32 25.02
N GLU A 136 -9.59 1.62 24.99
CA GLU A 136 -10.78 2.18 25.64
C GLU A 136 -12.06 1.61 25.02
N LEU A 137 -12.13 1.51 23.69
CA LEU A 137 -13.27 0.92 23.01
C LEU A 137 -13.48 -0.56 23.37
N SER A 138 -12.40 -1.30 23.63
CA SER A 138 -12.47 -2.73 23.98
C SER A 138 -13.23 -3.01 25.28
N GLU A 139 -13.37 -2.03 26.18
CA GLU A 139 -14.14 -2.18 27.41
C GLU A 139 -15.65 -2.38 27.16
N SER A 140 -16.13 -1.99 25.98
CA SER A 140 -17.57 -2.02 25.64
C SER A 140 -17.89 -2.60 24.26
N ASN A 141 -16.88 -2.86 23.41
CA ASN A 141 -17.06 -3.36 22.05
C ASN A 141 -16.26 -4.65 21.83
N ALA A 142 -16.98 -5.74 21.54
CA ALA A 142 -16.40 -7.07 21.35
C ALA A 142 -15.41 -7.15 20.17
N TYR A 143 -15.60 -6.35 19.12
CA TYR A 143 -14.67 -6.31 17.98
C TYR A 143 -13.36 -5.60 18.34
N ALA A 144 -13.43 -4.52 19.13
CA ALA A 144 -12.22 -3.88 19.66
C ALA A 144 -11.49 -4.79 20.64
N GLN A 145 -12.22 -5.54 21.49
CA GLN A 145 -11.63 -6.57 22.35
C GLN A 145 -10.90 -7.63 21.53
N GLN A 146 -11.50 -8.12 20.44
CA GLN A 146 -10.85 -9.05 19.52
C GLN A 146 -9.53 -8.50 18.96
N VAL A 147 -9.49 -7.21 18.60
CA VAL A 147 -8.26 -6.55 18.11
C VAL A 147 -7.16 -6.54 19.19
N VAL A 148 -7.52 -6.16 20.43
CA VAL A 148 -6.57 -6.14 21.56
C VAL A 148 -6.04 -7.55 21.85
N GLU A 149 -6.90 -8.57 21.83
CA GLU A 149 -6.51 -9.97 22.02
C GLU A 149 -5.57 -10.44 20.90
N ALA A 150 -5.86 -10.12 19.63
CA ALA A 150 -5.00 -10.46 18.50
C ALA A 150 -3.61 -9.82 18.60
N TRP A 151 -3.54 -8.56 19.06
CA TRP A 151 -2.27 -7.89 19.32
C TRP A 151 -1.50 -8.54 20.48
N ALA A 152 -2.18 -8.88 21.57
CA ALA A 152 -1.58 -9.55 22.72
C ALA A 152 -1.04 -10.95 22.37
N ASN A 153 -1.75 -11.69 21.51
CA ASN A 153 -1.33 -12.98 20.98
C ASN A 153 -0.23 -12.88 19.91
N ALA A 154 0.14 -11.65 19.52
CA ALA A 154 1.09 -11.36 18.45
C ALA A 154 0.70 -12.01 17.11
N ASP A 155 -0.59 -12.05 16.78
CA ASP A 155 -1.11 -12.66 15.56
C ASP A 155 -0.52 -12.05 14.28
N TRP A 156 -0.23 -10.75 14.31
CA TRP A 156 0.47 -10.03 13.25
C TRP A 156 1.86 -10.61 12.93
N PHE A 157 2.47 -11.30 13.89
CA PHE A 157 3.77 -11.97 13.77
C PHE A 157 3.61 -13.48 13.57
N THR A 158 2.84 -14.16 14.41
CA THR A 158 2.74 -15.62 14.46
C THR A 158 2.04 -16.22 13.25
N HIS A 159 1.14 -15.47 12.58
CA HIS A 159 0.51 -15.90 11.33
C HIS A 159 1.38 -15.70 10.08
N ARG A 160 2.54 -15.04 10.19
CA ARG A 160 3.44 -14.89 9.05
C ARG A 160 4.20 -16.19 8.79
N PRO A 161 4.50 -16.52 7.53
CA PRO A 161 5.35 -17.67 7.22
C PRO A 161 6.67 -17.59 7.98
N LYS A 162 7.07 -18.70 8.61
CA LYS A 162 8.40 -18.82 9.22
C LYS A 162 9.48 -18.72 8.15
N ILE A 163 10.66 -18.21 8.53
CA ILE A 163 11.84 -18.28 7.67
C ILE A 163 12.13 -19.76 7.40
N PRO A 164 12.31 -20.18 6.12
CA PRO A 164 12.62 -21.56 5.80
C PRO A 164 13.98 -21.95 6.38
N GLU A 165 14.15 -23.22 6.77
CA GLU A 165 15.39 -23.73 7.36
C GLU A 165 16.59 -23.63 6.39
N ALA A 166 16.33 -23.63 5.08
CA ALA A 166 17.33 -23.44 4.05
C ALA A 166 16.79 -22.52 2.94
N ILE A 167 17.64 -21.62 2.46
CA ILE A 167 17.37 -20.74 1.32
C ILE A 167 18.40 -21.05 0.23
N THR A 168 17.95 -21.61 -0.90
CA THR A 168 18.81 -21.82 -2.07
C THR A 168 18.86 -20.54 -2.87
N VAL A 169 20.06 -20.05 -3.16
CA VAL A 169 20.29 -18.78 -3.88
C VAL A 169 21.34 -18.96 -4.98
N THR A 170 21.28 -18.11 -6.00
CA THR A 170 22.36 -17.92 -6.97
C THR A 170 23.27 -16.80 -6.52
N VAL A 171 24.58 -17.03 -6.47
CA VAL A 171 25.54 -16.02 -6.00
C VAL A 171 25.78 -14.98 -7.10
N PHE A 172 25.35 -13.74 -6.86
CA PHE A 172 25.80 -12.56 -7.61
C PHE A 172 27.05 -11.98 -6.94
N LYS A 173 28.24 -12.32 -7.46
CA LYS A 173 29.52 -11.92 -6.85
C LYS A 173 30.03 -10.62 -7.46
N VAL A 174 30.22 -9.61 -6.61
CA VAL A 174 31.01 -8.41 -6.93
C VAL A 174 32.42 -8.60 -6.35
N PRO A 175 33.48 -8.58 -7.17
CA PRO A 175 34.86 -8.74 -6.68
C PRO A 175 35.34 -7.47 -5.96
N GLY A 176 36.21 -7.65 -4.96
CA GLY A 176 36.79 -6.56 -4.17
C GLY A 176 35.85 -5.99 -3.10
N GLU A 177 36.18 -4.79 -2.63
CA GLU A 177 35.34 -4.00 -1.73
C GLU A 177 34.21 -3.34 -2.52
N THR A 178 32.97 -3.35 -2.00
CA THR A 178 31.84 -2.60 -2.58
C THR A 178 31.48 -1.45 -1.66
N ASN A 179 31.60 -0.22 -2.17
CA ASN A 179 31.22 1.00 -1.47
C ASN A 179 29.77 1.38 -1.77
N THR A 180 29.16 2.19 -0.91
CA THR A 180 27.77 2.65 -1.14
C THR A 180 27.63 3.51 -2.39
N ASP A 181 28.68 4.23 -2.79
CA ASP A 181 28.69 4.99 -4.05
C ASP A 181 28.71 4.07 -5.28
N ASP A 182 29.22 2.84 -5.16
CA ASP A 182 29.09 1.84 -6.23
C ASP A 182 27.62 1.38 -6.39
N LEU A 183 26.80 1.47 -5.33
CA LEU A 183 25.41 1.02 -5.33
C LEU A 183 24.41 2.18 -5.55
N SER A 184 24.76 3.39 -5.13
CA SER A 184 23.96 4.61 -5.25
C SER A 184 24.87 5.80 -5.61
N PRO A 185 25.29 5.89 -6.88
CA PRO A 185 26.29 6.86 -7.31
C PRO A 185 25.85 8.31 -7.05
N ALA A 186 26.77 9.13 -6.52
CA ALA A 186 26.51 10.55 -6.24
C ALA A 186 25.98 11.36 -7.45
N PRO A 187 26.43 11.17 -8.70
CA PRO A 187 25.88 11.88 -9.86
C PRO A 187 24.37 11.64 -10.09
N HIS A 188 23.85 10.51 -9.61
CA HIS A 188 22.46 10.11 -9.74
C HIS A 188 21.61 10.40 -8.49
N ALA A 189 22.12 11.18 -7.54
CA ALA A 189 21.43 11.46 -6.27
C ALA A 189 20.01 12.04 -6.44
N THR A 190 19.75 12.77 -7.53
CA THR A 190 18.43 13.34 -7.84
C THR A 190 17.36 12.29 -8.14
N THR A 191 17.75 11.08 -8.52
CA THR A 191 16.82 9.99 -8.86
C THR A 191 16.47 9.11 -7.65
N ARG A 192 17.16 9.26 -6.51
CA ARG A 192 16.97 8.43 -5.29
C ARG A 192 15.52 8.27 -4.82
N PRO A 193 14.64 9.28 -4.89
CA PRO A 193 13.23 9.11 -4.51
C PRO A 193 12.45 8.14 -5.41
N ASP A 194 12.88 7.96 -6.66
CA ASP A 194 12.31 7.02 -7.63
C ASP A 194 13.14 5.73 -7.60
N ILE A 195 12.80 4.83 -6.67
CA ILE A 195 13.57 3.60 -6.39
C ILE A 195 13.83 2.78 -7.69
N PRO A 196 12.82 2.48 -8.53
CA PRO A 196 13.06 1.71 -9.75
C PRO A 196 13.96 2.42 -10.76
N LEU A 197 13.83 3.74 -10.91
CA LEU A 197 14.70 4.51 -11.81
C LEU A 197 16.14 4.55 -11.28
N HIS A 198 16.32 4.78 -9.97
CA HIS A 198 17.64 4.80 -9.35
C HIS A 198 18.33 3.44 -9.38
N ALA A 199 17.57 2.34 -9.35
CA ALA A 199 18.12 1.00 -9.44
C ALA A 199 18.84 0.71 -10.78
N LEU A 200 18.55 1.48 -11.84
CA LEU A 200 19.20 1.31 -13.15
C LEU A 200 20.69 1.67 -13.16
N VAL A 201 21.17 2.41 -12.16
CA VAL A 201 22.57 2.89 -12.08
C VAL A 201 23.41 2.12 -11.05
N ILE A 202 22.85 1.09 -10.42
CA ILE A 202 23.59 0.25 -9.46
C ILE A 202 24.77 -0.42 -10.18
N LEU A 203 25.96 -0.31 -9.60
CA LEU A 203 27.23 -0.85 -10.10
C LEU A 203 27.70 -0.31 -11.47
N GLU A 204 27.10 0.75 -12.01
CA GLU A 204 27.37 1.23 -13.38
C GLU A 204 28.86 1.49 -13.67
N SER A 205 29.60 2.01 -12.67
CA SER A 205 31.02 2.32 -12.78
C SER A 205 31.91 1.15 -12.36
N LYS A 206 31.46 0.36 -11.37
CA LYS A 206 32.25 -0.72 -10.77
C LYS A 206 32.26 -1.99 -11.61
N MET A 207 31.11 -2.35 -12.15
CA MET A 207 30.90 -3.56 -12.95
C MET A 207 29.95 -3.23 -14.11
N PRO A 208 30.46 -2.58 -15.17
CA PRO A 208 29.66 -2.24 -16.33
C PRO A 208 28.96 -3.48 -16.91
N GLY A 209 27.66 -3.38 -17.18
CA GLY A 209 26.85 -4.50 -17.65
C GLY A 209 26.33 -5.44 -16.55
N ALA A 210 26.56 -5.16 -15.26
CA ALA A 210 26.04 -5.94 -14.13
C ALA A 210 24.52 -6.19 -14.17
N LEU A 211 23.77 -5.30 -14.81
CA LEU A 211 22.31 -5.38 -14.96
C LEU A 211 21.84 -5.94 -16.31
N GLN A 212 22.76 -6.17 -17.26
CA GLN A 212 22.40 -6.77 -18.54
C GLN A 212 22.30 -8.28 -18.31
N ASN A 213 21.10 -8.84 -18.52
CA ASN A 213 20.85 -10.28 -18.35
C ASN A 213 21.90 -11.12 -19.10
N HIS A 214 22.52 -12.06 -18.38
CA HIS A 214 23.14 -13.25 -18.96
C HIS A 214 22.08 -14.29 -19.30
#